data_AF-A0A2K4ZEE1-F1
#
_entry.id   AF-A0A2K4ZEE1-F1
#
_cell.length_a   1.000
_cell.length_b   1.000
_cell.length_c   1.000
_cell.angle_alpha   90.00
_cell.angle_beta   90.00
_cell.angle_gamma   90.00
#
_symmetry.space_group_name_H-M   'P 1'
#
loop_
_entity.id
_entity.type
_entity.pdbx_description
1 polymer ?
#
loop_
_entity_poly.entity_id
_entity_poly.type
_entity_poly.pdbx_seq_one_letter_code
_entity_poly.pdbx_strand_id
1 'polypeptide(L)'
;MLKQRLIQDLGFYLDDVIFNEQKDMYIKAAYSENLDDKKITFDFNSSGSGFMQVLQILAPIYTVCPNECKVVLLDEPDAHLHPNMQIALAKSLQKIQKELNIQIIISTHSAAIIKTVKPSSVVPITVNNLICKPLSAKEDVEEQIAQLDNYELAKSVISGKMVFIEDANIEIWETVDKILGTKVFYGANTVSIHKGRSKDDKMPFQIKPLLKDFLKKDIDIIFIRDSDGLPEEWKLLK
;
A
#
# COMPACT_ATOMS: atom_id res chain seq x y z
N MET A 1 -24.20 5.45 1.20
CA MET A 1 -23.36 4.61 0.31
C MET A 1 -21.96 4.37 0.88
N LEU A 2 -21.21 5.42 1.28
CA LEU A 2 -19.87 5.27 1.89
C LEU A 2 -19.84 4.32 3.10
N LYS A 3 -20.67 4.53 4.13
CA LYS A 3 -20.71 3.67 5.33
C LYS A 3 -20.88 2.19 4.98
N GLN A 4 -21.82 1.90 4.08
CA GLN A 4 -22.09 0.52 3.63
C GLN A 4 -20.91 -0.07 2.87
N ARG A 5 -20.23 0.73 2.03
CA ARG A 5 -19.03 0.30 1.28
C ARG A 5 -17.89 -0.08 2.22
N LEU A 6 -17.61 0.75 3.23
CA LEU A 6 -16.56 0.50 4.22
C LEU A 6 -16.81 -0.78 5.00
N ILE A 7 -18.06 -1.03 5.39
CA ILE A 7 -18.42 -2.28 6.09
C ILE A 7 -18.22 -3.50 5.19
N GLN A 8 -18.78 -3.46 3.98
CA GLN A 8 -18.82 -4.63 3.10
C GLN A 8 -17.47 -5.01 2.51
N ASP A 9 -16.69 -4.03 2.07
CA ASP A 9 -15.47 -4.30 1.30
C ASP A 9 -14.21 -4.22 2.16
N LEU A 10 -14.28 -3.60 3.35
CA LEU A 10 -13.10 -3.29 4.16
C LEU A 10 -13.27 -3.62 5.66
N GLY A 11 -14.48 -3.96 6.12
CA GLY A 11 -14.73 -4.37 7.51
C GLY A 11 -14.80 -3.23 8.54
N PHE A 12 -14.85 -1.97 8.11
CA PHE A 12 -14.87 -0.81 9.01
C PHE A 12 -16.26 -0.22 9.20
N TYR A 13 -16.59 0.18 10.43
CA TYR A 13 -17.87 0.77 10.78
C TYR A 13 -17.69 2.25 11.14
N LEU A 14 -18.27 3.16 10.36
CA LEU A 14 -18.30 4.58 10.70
C LEU A 14 -19.49 4.85 11.63
N ASP A 15 -19.21 5.33 12.85
CA ASP A 15 -20.25 5.78 13.76
C ASP A 15 -20.85 7.12 13.29
N ASP A 16 -21.95 7.54 13.92
CA ASP A 16 -22.60 8.80 13.55
C ASP A 16 -21.78 10.00 14.06
N VAL A 17 -21.67 11.01 13.20
CA VAL A 17 -20.99 12.25 13.53
C VAL A 17 -21.92 13.08 14.41
N ILE A 18 -21.44 13.46 15.60
CA ILE A 18 -22.21 14.27 16.54
C ILE A 18 -21.55 15.65 16.60
N PHE A 19 -22.31 16.66 16.21
CA PHE A 19 -21.89 18.05 16.30
C PHE A 19 -23.09 18.97 16.50
N ASN A 20 -23.05 19.78 17.54
CA ASN A 20 -24.00 20.87 17.78
C ASN A 20 -23.31 22.21 17.54
N GLU A 21 -23.68 22.90 16.46
CA GLU A 21 -23.09 24.18 16.04
C GLU A 21 -23.09 25.27 17.13
N GLN A 22 -24.03 25.22 18.09
CA GLN A 22 -24.16 26.22 19.14
C GLN A 22 -23.40 25.86 20.43
N LYS A 23 -23.04 24.58 20.62
CA LYS A 23 -22.47 24.07 21.88
C LYS A 23 -21.09 23.47 21.73
N ASP A 24 -20.79 22.90 20.58
CA ASP A 24 -19.59 22.12 20.37
C ASP A 24 -18.54 22.95 19.64
N MET A 25 -17.32 22.94 20.19
CA MET A 25 -16.16 23.59 19.58
C MET A 25 -15.45 22.68 18.55
N TYR A 26 -15.75 21.37 18.59
CA TYR A 26 -15.13 20.34 17.75
C TYR A 26 -16.17 19.31 17.32
N ILE A 27 -15.97 18.76 16.12
CA ILE A 27 -16.76 17.64 15.62
C ILE A 27 -16.30 16.35 16.32
N LYS A 28 -17.23 15.57 16.87
CA LYS A 28 -16.95 14.24 17.39
C LYS A 28 -17.29 13.19 16.33
N ALA A 29 -16.29 12.47 15.88
CA ALA A 29 -16.44 11.36 14.95
C ALA A 29 -15.62 10.18 15.46
N ALA A 30 -16.18 8.97 15.34
CA ALA A 30 -15.54 7.74 15.75
C ALA A 30 -15.77 6.66 14.68
N TYR A 31 -14.95 5.62 14.73
CA TYR A 31 -15.18 4.39 13.98
C TYR A 31 -15.15 3.21 14.94
N SER A 32 -15.69 2.09 14.50
CA SER A 32 -15.71 0.88 15.30
C SER A 32 -15.27 -0.33 14.48
N GLU A 33 -14.71 -1.30 15.19
CA GLU A 33 -14.33 -2.61 14.65
C GLU A 33 -15.03 -3.70 15.46
N ASN A 34 -15.33 -4.83 14.80
CA ASN A 34 -15.84 -6.01 15.48
C ASN A 34 -14.67 -6.94 15.81
N LEU A 35 -14.42 -7.14 17.10
CA LEU A 35 -13.43 -8.07 17.62
C LEU A 35 -14.13 -9.06 18.54
N ASP A 36 -14.11 -10.36 18.21
CA ASP A 36 -14.72 -11.43 19.00
C ASP A 36 -16.16 -11.14 19.46
N ASP A 37 -17.04 -10.81 18.49
CA ASP A 37 -18.45 -10.43 18.69
C ASP A 37 -18.69 -9.18 19.57
N LYS A 38 -17.63 -8.41 19.87
CA LYS A 38 -17.73 -7.12 20.54
C LYS A 38 -17.38 -5.99 19.59
N LYS A 39 -18.26 -4.99 19.52
CA LYS A 39 -18.01 -3.74 18.80
C LYS A 39 -17.16 -2.84 19.71
N ILE A 40 -15.94 -2.53 19.28
CA ILE A 40 -15.02 -1.62 19.99
C ILE A 40 -14.97 -0.31 19.20
N THR A 41 -15.16 0.81 19.90
CA THR A 41 -15.15 2.16 19.33
C THR A 41 -13.79 2.82 19.52
N PHE A 42 -13.30 3.44 18.45
CA PHE A 42 -12.01 4.10 18.36
C PHE A 42 -12.17 5.52 17.79
N ASP A 43 -11.28 6.41 18.21
CA ASP A 43 -11.10 7.70 17.54
C ASP A 43 -10.30 7.49 16.25
N PHE A 44 -10.51 8.35 15.25
CA PHE A 44 -9.76 8.36 14.01
C PHE A 44 -8.25 8.54 14.21
N ASN A 45 -7.85 9.25 15.27
CA ASN A 45 -6.43 9.36 15.65
C ASN A 45 -5.81 8.02 16.04
N SER A 46 -6.62 7.04 16.45
CA SER A 46 -6.19 5.68 16.75
C SER A 46 -6.25 4.75 15.54
N SER A 47 -6.66 5.25 14.37
CA SER A 47 -6.77 4.44 13.17
C SER A 47 -5.43 4.20 12.50
N GLY A 48 -5.26 2.99 11.94
CA GLY A 48 -4.11 2.69 11.09
C GLY A 48 -4.11 3.56 9.84
N SER A 49 -2.93 3.96 9.37
CA SER A 49 -2.73 4.82 8.20
C SER A 49 -3.46 4.30 6.95
N GLY A 50 -3.56 2.97 6.78
CA GLY A 50 -4.27 2.38 5.67
C GLY A 50 -5.79 2.60 5.69
N PHE A 51 -6.44 2.58 6.86
CA PHE A 51 -7.86 2.92 6.95
C PHE A 51 -8.08 4.40 6.60
N MET A 52 -7.23 5.28 7.13
CA MET A 52 -7.32 6.70 6.86
C MET A 52 -7.15 7.00 5.36
N GLN A 53 -6.18 6.37 4.70
CA GLN A 53 -5.96 6.48 3.25
C GLN A 53 -7.22 6.09 2.47
N VAL A 54 -7.83 4.97 2.82
CA VAL A 54 -9.07 4.50 2.17
C VAL A 54 -10.21 5.49 2.38
N LEU A 55 -10.38 6.01 3.59
CA LEU A 55 -11.41 7.00 3.88
C LEU A 55 -11.20 8.30 3.10
N GLN A 56 -9.96 8.78 3.03
CA GLN A 56 -9.56 9.98 2.27
C GLN A 56 -9.80 9.82 0.77
N ILE A 57 -9.73 8.61 0.22
CA ILE A 57 -10.06 8.34 -1.18
C ILE A 57 -11.58 8.27 -1.36
N LEU A 58 -12.27 7.46 -0.54
CA LEU A 58 -13.68 7.15 -0.79
C LEU A 58 -14.60 8.32 -0.45
N ALA A 59 -14.34 9.06 0.63
CA ALA A 59 -15.23 10.12 1.08
C ALA A 59 -15.41 11.22 0.02
N PRO A 60 -14.34 11.82 -0.57
CA PRO A 60 -14.50 12.81 -1.63
C PRO A 60 -15.22 12.26 -2.86
N ILE A 61 -14.96 11.01 -3.26
CA ILE A 61 -15.64 10.41 -4.41
C ILE A 61 -17.15 10.36 -4.17
N TYR A 62 -17.61 9.88 -3.00
CA TYR A 62 -19.04 9.81 -2.71
C TYR A 62 -19.70 11.16 -2.44
N THR A 63 -18.93 12.19 -2.04
CA THR A 63 -19.46 13.53 -1.80
C THR A 63 -19.55 14.35 -3.08
N VAL A 64 -18.55 14.25 -3.97
CA VAL A 64 -18.40 15.12 -5.14
C VAL A 64 -18.92 14.45 -6.42
N CYS A 65 -18.77 13.12 -6.55
CA CYS A 65 -19.17 12.39 -7.76
C CYS A 65 -20.59 11.80 -7.64
N PRO A 66 -21.35 11.72 -8.74
CA PRO A 66 -21.01 12.16 -10.09
C PRO A 66 -21.42 13.62 -10.41
N ASN A 67 -21.93 14.35 -9.40
CA ASN A 67 -22.62 15.63 -9.61
C ASN A 67 -21.68 16.74 -10.07
N GLU A 68 -20.53 16.89 -9.40
CA GLU A 68 -19.56 17.95 -9.69
C GLU A 68 -18.40 17.45 -10.56
N CYS A 69 -18.05 16.17 -10.42
CA CYS A 69 -16.98 15.55 -11.19
C CYS A 69 -17.35 14.13 -11.64
N LYS A 70 -16.86 13.73 -12.81
CA LYS A 70 -17.03 12.38 -13.37
C LYS A 70 -15.70 11.65 -13.63
N VAL A 71 -14.57 12.29 -13.37
CA VAL A 71 -13.23 11.72 -13.55
C VAL A 71 -12.45 11.85 -12.26
N VAL A 72 -12.02 10.72 -11.70
CA VAL A 72 -11.22 10.66 -10.48
C VAL A 72 -9.81 10.24 -10.87
N LEU A 73 -8.81 11.04 -10.46
CA LEU A 73 -7.40 10.72 -10.62
C LEU A 73 -6.83 10.37 -9.25
N LEU A 74 -6.21 9.21 -9.13
CA LEU A 74 -5.56 8.75 -7.90
C LEU A 74 -4.10 8.48 -8.18
N ASP A 75 -3.22 9.16 -7.46
CA ASP A 75 -1.78 8.94 -7.55
C ASP A 75 -1.30 8.06 -6.39
N GLU A 76 -0.72 6.91 -6.73
CA GLU A 76 -0.24 5.88 -5.80
C GLU A 76 -1.18 5.64 -4.59
N PRO A 77 -2.48 5.34 -4.83
CA PRO A 77 -3.44 5.16 -3.74
C PRO A 77 -3.13 3.94 -2.86
N ASP A 78 -2.22 3.07 -3.30
CA ASP A 78 -1.70 1.91 -2.59
C ASP A 78 -0.63 2.23 -1.55
N ALA A 79 -0.15 3.48 -1.47
CA ALA A 79 0.79 3.90 -0.44
C ALA A 79 0.28 3.55 0.96
N HIS A 80 1.16 2.98 1.78
CA HIS A 80 0.89 2.53 3.17
C HIS A 80 -0.20 1.43 3.32
N LEU A 81 -0.78 0.92 2.24
CA LEU A 81 -1.74 -0.19 2.30
C LEU A 81 -1.06 -1.54 2.27
N HIS A 82 -1.49 -2.45 3.15
CA HIS A 82 -1.16 -3.87 3.02
C HIS A 82 -1.73 -4.44 1.71
N PRO A 83 -1.07 -5.40 1.03
CA PRO A 83 -1.54 -5.95 -0.25
C PRO A 83 -3.01 -6.39 -0.27
N ASN A 84 -3.52 -6.99 0.81
CA ASN A 84 -4.93 -7.36 0.93
C ASN A 84 -5.87 -6.14 0.85
N MET A 85 -5.48 -5.02 1.46
CA MET A 85 -6.23 -3.76 1.41
C MET A 85 -6.12 -3.08 0.04
N GLN A 86 -4.98 -3.20 -0.64
CA GLN A 86 -4.83 -2.73 -2.01
C GLN A 86 -5.80 -3.45 -2.96
N ILE A 87 -5.92 -4.79 -2.83
CA ILE A 87 -6.89 -5.60 -3.60
C ILE A 87 -8.33 -5.19 -3.27
N ALA A 88 -8.64 -5.01 -1.98
CA ALA A 88 -9.97 -4.58 -1.54
C ALA A 88 -10.33 -3.19 -2.09
N LEU A 89 -9.40 -2.24 -2.03
CA LEU A 89 -9.54 -0.90 -2.58
C LEU A 89 -9.78 -0.95 -4.10
N ALA A 90 -8.98 -1.69 -4.85
CA ALA A 90 -9.14 -1.81 -6.30
C ALA A 90 -10.53 -2.37 -6.68
N LYS A 91 -11.00 -3.40 -5.97
CA LYS A 91 -12.35 -3.96 -6.17
C LYS A 91 -13.45 -2.96 -5.80
N SER A 92 -13.29 -2.24 -4.69
CA SER A 92 -14.21 -1.20 -4.24
C SER A 92 -14.34 -0.09 -5.27
N LEU A 93 -13.21 0.44 -5.77
CA LEU A 93 -13.17 1.47 -6.81
C LEU A 93 -13.83 1.00 -8.11
N GLN A 94 -13.65 -0.25 -8.53
CA GLN A 94 -14.36 -0.81 -9.70
C GLN A 94 -15.88 -0.86 -9.51
N LYS A 95 -16.37 -1.11 -8.29
CA LYS A 95 -17.82 -1.08 -8.00
C LYS A 95 -18.33 0.36 -8.05
N ILE A 96 -17.62 1.28 -7.40
CA ILE A 96 -17.94 2.72 -7.37
C ILE A 96 -17.99 3.32 -8.77
N GLN A 97 -17.00 2.99 -9.61
CA GLN A 97 -16.89 3.40 -11.00
C GLN A 97 -18.18 3.08 -11.79
N LYS A 98 -18.76 1.90 -11.57
CA LYS A 98 -20.02 1.46 -12.21
C LYS A 98 -21.25 2.09 -11.56
N GLU A 99 -21.30 2.12 -10.23
CA GLU A 99 -22.46 2.61 -9.46
C GLU A 99 -22.69 4.11 -9.68
N LEU A 100 -21.61 4.89 -9.68
CA LEU A 100 -21.67 6.34 -9.88
C LEU A 100 -21.56 6.73 -11.36
N ASN A 101 -21.30 5.77 -12.26
CA ASN A 101 -21.05 6.00 -13.68
C ASN A 101 -19.97 7.09 -13.92
N ILE A 102 -18.80 6.88 -13.29
CA ILE A 102 -17.63 7.76 -13.38
C ILE A 102 -16.44 7.01 -13.99
N GLN A 103 -15.39 7.74 -14.35
CA GLN A 103 -14.09 7.21 -14.74
C GLN A 103 -13.11 7.37 -13.57
N ILE A 104 -12.35 6.31 -13.27
CA ILE A 104 -11.28 6.34 -12.27
C ILE A 104 -9.98 5.95 -12.96
N ILE A 105 -8.97 6.81 -12.87
CA ILE A 105 -7.62 6.61 -13.42
C ILE A 105 -6.66 6.55 -12.24
N ILE A 106 -5.81 5.52 -12.23
CA ILE A 106 -4.90 5.24 -11.13
C ILE A 106 -3.48 5.11 -11.69
N SER A 107 -2.53 5.87 -11.16
CA SER A 107 -1.10 5.55 -11.24
C SER A 107 -0.73 4.67 -10.05
N THR A 108 -0.04 3.56 -10.30
CA THR A 108 0.36 2.62 -9.25
C THR A 108 1.53 1.76 -9.72
N HIS A 109 2.39 1.40 -8.77
CA HIS A 109 3.40 0.36 -8.92
C HIS A 109 2.98 -0.95 -8.23
N SER A 110 1.80 -1.00 -7.60
CA SER A 110 1.34 -2.19 -6.89
C SER A 110 0.97 -3.31 -7.85
N ALA A 111 1.78 -4.37 -7.82
CA ALA A 111 1.45 -5.65 -8.44
C ALA A 111 0.11 -6.22 -7.93
N ALA A 112 -0.28 -5.94 -6.68
CA ALA A 112 -1.54 -6.42 -6.11
C ALA A 112 -2.76 -5.74 -6.77
N ILE A 113 -2.69 -4.43 -7.01
CA ILE A 113 -3.73 -3.70 -7.77
C ILE A 113 -3.75 -4.15 -9.22
N ILE A 114 -2.58 -4.20 -9.87
CA ILE A 114 -2.45 -4.56 -11.28
C ILE A 114 -3.02 -5.97 -11.55
N LYS A 115 -2.75 -6.95 -10.68
CA LYS A 115 -3.31 -8.31 -10.78
C LYS A 115 -4.83 -8.38 -10.55
N THR A 116 -5.40 -7.39 -9.87
CA THR A 116 -6.83 -7.39 -9.52
C THR A 116 -7.70 -6.87 -10.65
N VAL A 117 -7.17 -6.02 -11.52
CA VAL A 117 -7.92 -5.40 -12.62
C VAL A 117 -7.83 -6.22 -13.91
N LYS A 118 -8.69 -5.90 -14.89
CA LYS A 118 -8.62 -6.54 -16.21
C LYS A 118 -7.38 -6.03 -16.95
N PRO A 119 -6.73 -6.86 -17.80
CA PRO A 119 -5.60 -6.42 -18.64
C PRO A 119 -5.91 -5.15 -19.44
N SER A 120 -7.13 -5.06 -19.99
CA SER A 120 -7.58 -3.90 -20.77
C SER A 120 -7.70 -2.60 -19.97
N SER A 121 -7.57 -2.66 -18.64
CA SER A 121 -7.56 -1.50 -17.74
C SER A 121 -6.15 -1.12 -17.29
N VAL A 122 -5.12 -1.85 -17.71
CA VAL A 122 -3.70 -1.59 -17.39
C VAL A 122 -3.02 -1.01 -18.62
N VAL A 123 -2.45 0.19 -18.48
CA VAL A 123 -1.68 0.86 -19.53
C VAL A 123 -0.25 1.05 -19.01
N PRO A 124 0.72 0.23 -19.44
CA PRO A 124 2.11 0.40 -19.03
C PRO A 124 2.69 1.68 -19.64
N ILE A 125 3.39 2.47 -18.82
CA ILE A 125 4.04 3.71 -19.23
C ILE A 125 5.55 3.48 -19.28
N THR A 126 6.17 3.70 -20.44
CA THR A 126 7.62 3.57 -20.62
C THR A 126 8.18 4.76 -21.42
N VAL A 127 9.39 5.18 -21.08
CA VAL A 127 10.06 6.36 -21.69
C VAL A 127 10.26 6.20 -23.21
N ASN A 128 10.38 4.96 -23.68
CA ASN A 128 10.65 4.65 -25.09
C ASN A 128 9.39 4.54 -25.96
N ASN A 129 8.19 4.57 -25.36
CA ASN A 129 6.94 4.42 -26.09
C ASN A 129 6.21 5.76 -26.20
N LEU A 130 6.18 6.32 -27.41
CA LEU A 130 5.38 7.52 -27.73
C LEU A 130 3.87 7.30 -27.57
N ILE A 131 3.42 6.04 -27.68
CA ILE A 131 2.01 5.65 -27.52
C ILE A 131 1.96 4.45 -26.59
N CYS A 132 1.37 4.64 -25.41
CA CYS A 132 1.11 3.57 -24.45
C CYS A 132 -0.29 2.99 -24.73
N LYS A 133 -0.39 1.66 -24.80
CA LYS A 133 -1.63 0.95 -25.10
C LYS A 133 -2.04 0.06 -23.94
N PRO A 134 -3.35 -0.20 -23.76
CA PRO A 134 -3.80 -1.14 -22.76
C PRO A 134 -3.34 -2.56 -23.08
N LEU A 135 -3.10 -3.34 -22.05
CA LEU A 135 -2.74 -4.75 -22.17
C LEU A 135 -3.94 -5.58 -22.65
N SER A 136 -3.66 -6.71 -23.30
CA SER A 136 -4.69 -7.52 -23.95
C SER A 136 -4.89 -8.87 -23.27
N ALA A 137 -3.81 -9.47 -22.77
CA ALA A 137 -3.78 -10.79 -22.20
C ALA A 137 -3.29 -10.77 -20.75
N LYS A 138 -3.54 -11.84 -20.00
CA LYS A 138 -3.07 -11.93 -18.60
C LYS A 138 -1.56 -12.13 -18.54
N GLU A 139 -1.01 -12.84 -19.52
CA GLU A 139 0.42 -13.08 -19.69
C GLU A 139 1.18 -11.75 -19.83
N ASP A 140 0.62 -10.79 -20.59
CA ASP A 140 1.18 -9.44 -20.71
C ASP A 140 1.27 -8.73 -19.34
N VAL A 141 0.25 -8.92 -18.49
CA VAL A 141 0.22 -8.34 -17.14
C VAL A 141 1.30 -8.96 -16.27
N GLU A 142 1.46 -10.29 -16.33
CA GLU A 142 2.51 -11.00 -15.59
C GLU A 142 3.91 -10.56 -16.02
N GLU A 143 4.14 -10.36 -17.31
CA GLU A 143 5.41 -9.85 -17.82
C GLU A 143 5.72 -8.44 -17.30
N GLN A 144 4.75 -7.53 -17.30
CA GLN A 144 4.94 -6.18 -16.75
C GLN A 144 5.24 -6.20 -15.25
N ILE A 145 4.60 -7.09 -14.50
CA ILE A 145 4.88 -7.26 -13.07
C ILE A 145 6.28 -7.85 -12.87
N ALA A 146 6.68 -8.84 -13.67
CA ALA A 146 8.02 -9.38 -13.62
C ALA A 146 9.08 -8.31 -13.94
N GLN A 147 8.80 -7.36 -14.83
CA GLN A 147 9.68 -6.23 -15.08
C GLN A 147 9.79 -5.27 -13.88
N LEU A 148 8.68 -5.03 -13.17
CA LEU A 148 8.70 -4.26 -11.91
C LEU A 148 9.52 -4.99 -10.82
N ASP A 149 9.31 -6.29 -10.66
CA ASP A 149 10.07 -7.11 -9.70
C ASP A 149 11.56 -7.17 -10.07
N ASN A 150 11.88 -7.31 -11.36
CA ASN A 150 13.26 -7.28 -11.86
C ASN A 150 13.92 -5.92 -11.65
N TYR A 151 13.17 -4.81 -11.72
CA TYR A 151 13.70 -3.48 -11.42
C TYR A 151 14.06 -3.35 -9.92
N GLU A 152 13.22 -3.86 -9.03
CA GLU A 152 13.54 -3.94 -7.60
C GLU A 152 14.75 -4.85 -7.34
N LEU A 153 14.82 -6.02 -7.98
CA LEU A 153 16.01 -6.88 -7.92
C LEU A 153 17.26 -6.19 -8.51
N ALA A 154 17.12 -5.43 -9.60
CA ALA A 154 18.22 -4.68 -10.20
C ALA A 154 18.76 -3.61 -9.25
N LYS A 155 17.89 -2.90 -8.51
CA LYS A 155 18.34 -2.00 -7.42
C LYS A 155 19.16 -2.75 -6.38
N SER A 156 18.76 -3.97 -6.00
CA SER A 156 19.54 -4.80 -5.07
C SER A 156 20.90 -5.22 -5.63
N VAL A 157 20.97 -5.54 -6.93
CA VAL A 157 22.23 -5.88 -7.61
C VAL A 157 23.18 -4.68 -7.71
N ILE A 158 22.64 -3.49 -7.96
CA ILE A 158 23.40 -2.23 -8.10
C ILE A 158 23.89 -1.77 -6.74
N SER A 159 23.00 -1.68 -5.74
CA SER A 159 23.34 -1.23 -4.39
C SER A 159 24.13 -2.27 -3.59
N GLY A 160 24.06 -3.54 -3.97
CA GLY A 160 24.57 -4.67 -3.21
C GLY A 160 23.80 -4.92 -1.91
N LYS A 161 22.64 -4.28 -1.73
CA LYS A 161 21.87 -4.29 -0.47
C LYS A 161 20.39 -4.54 -0.75
N MET A 162 19.73 -5.19 0.19
CA MET A 162 18.28 -5.36 0.18
C MET A 162 17.78 -5.20 1.62
N VAL A 163 16.79 -4.34 1.81
CA VAL A 163 16.24 -4.03 3.14
C VAL A 163 14.85 -4.61 3.27
N PHE A 164 14.62 -5.41 4.30
CA PHE A 164 13.30 -5.86 4.71
C PHE A 164 12.89 -5.11 5.97
N ILE A 165 11.66 -4.61 6.00
CA ILE A 165 11.10 -3.91 7.16
C ILE A 165 9.82 -4.64 7.56
N GLU A 166 9.75 -5.02 8.84
CA GLU A 166 8.58 -5.67 9.41
C GLU A 166 7.34 -4.80 9.26
N ASP A 167 7.43 -3.54 9.69
CA ASP A 167 6.34 -2.58 9.60
C ASP A 167 6.07 -2.13 8.15
N ALA A 168 4.82 -1.84 7.85
CA ALA A 168 4.40 -1.18 6.62
C ALA A 168 4.60 0.35 6.69
N ASN A 169 4.59 0.93 7.90
CA ASN A 169 4.92 2.34 8.11
C ASN A 169 6.44 2.52 8.19
N ILE A 170 6.98 3.33 7.28
CA ILE A 170 8.41 3.64 7.19
C ILE A 170 8.72 5.12 7.42
N GLU A 171 7.75 5.93 7.86
CA GLU A 171 7.90 7.39 8.04
C GLU A 171 9.07 7.75 8.97
N ILE A 172 9.26 6.95 10.02
CA ILE A 172 10.39 7.11 10.94
C ILE A 172 11.70 6.92 10.17
N TRP A 173 11.80 5.88 9.34
CA TRP A 173 12.99 5.60 8.55
C TRP A 173 13.25 6.62 7.46
N GLU A 174 12.21 7.13 6.82
CA GLU A 174 12.32 8.24 5.86
C GLU A 174 12.80 9.52 6.54
N THR A 175 12.33 9.79 7.75
CA THR A 175 12.76 10.95 8.55
C THR A 175 14.22 10.81 8.95
N VAL A 176 14.63 9.62 9.41
CA VAL A 176 16.03 9.30 9.70
C VAL A 176 16.89 9.46 8.44
N ASP A 177 16.46 8.98 7.28
CA ASP A 177 17.18 9.10 6.01
C ASP A 177 17.30 10.56 5.53
N LYS A 178 16.30 11.41 5.82
CA LYS A 178 16.35 12.86 5.58
C LYS A 178 17.37 13.55 6.49
N ILE A 179 17.38 13.21 7.77
CA ILE A 179 18.31 13.78 8.76
C ILE A 179 19.75 13.36 8.46
N LEU A 180 19.96 12.08 8.16
CA LEU A 180 21.29 11.53 7.87
C LEU A 180 21.77 11.86 6.44
N GLY A 181 20.86 12.29 5.56
CA GLY A 181 21.17 12.62 4.17
C GLY A 181 21.61 11.41 3.33
N THR A 182 21.23 10.20 3.74
CA THR A 182 21.68 8.93 3.12
C THR A 182 21.00 8.63 1.79
N LYS A 183 19.82 9.22 1.52
CA LYS A 183 19.05 9.09 0.26
C LYS A 183 18.75 7.62 -0.12
N VAL A 184 18.58 6.77 0.88
CA VAL A 184 18.32 5.33 0.71
C VAL A 184 16.85 5.08 0.38
N PHE A 185 15.95 5.91 0.91
CA PHE A 185 14.50 5.79 0.73
C PHE A 185 13.96 6.69 -0.39
N TYR A 186 14.75 7.68 -0.85
CA TYR A 186 14.34 8.62 -1.91
C TYR A 186 15.50 8.94 -2.88
N GLY A 187 15.21 8.98 -4.19
CA GLY A 187 16.15 9.42 -5.25
C GLY A 187 16.69 8.29 -6.14
N ALA A 188 17.77 8.57 -6.89
CA ALA A 188 18.31 7.63 -7.88
C ALA A 188 19.17 6.49 -7.29
N ASN A 189 19.58 6.61 -6.03
CA ASN A 189 20.43 5.64 -5.32
C ASN A 189 19.64 4.80 -4.31
N THR A 190 18.33 4.63 -4.53
CA THR A 190 17.47 3.87 -3.62
C THR A 190 17.89 2.41 -3.54
N VAL A 191 17.89 1.87 -2.34
CA VAL A 191 18.03 0.43 -2.10
C VAL A 191 16.66 -0.22 -2.26
N SER A 192 16.61 -1.50 -2.67
CA SER A 192 15.33 -2.21 -2.70
C SER A 192 14.83 -2.43 -1.27
N ILE A 193 13.59 -2.01 -1.01
CA ILE A 193 12.95 -2.02 0.30
C ILE A 193 11.65 -2.82 0.22
N HIS A 194 11.55 -3.87 1.02
CA HIS A 194 10.37 -4.71 1.14
C HIS A 194 9.75 -4.54 2.53
N LYS A 195 8.63 -3.82 2.60
CA LYS A 195 7.92 -3.46 3.85
C LYS A 195 6.73 -4.37 4.16
N GLY A 196 6.22 -4.31 5.39
CA GLY A 196 4.99 -5.01 5.82
C GLY A 196 5.14 -6.54 5.88
N ARG A 197 6.34 -7.03 6.23
CA ARG A 197 6.60 -8.46 6.38
C ARG A 197 6.26 -8.90 7.79
N SER A 198 5.40 -9.92 7.93
CA SER A 198 5.06 -10.51 9.23
C SER A 198 6.32 -10.94 10.01
N LYS A 199 6.27 -10.90 11.35
CA LYS A 199 7.27 -11.48 12.28
C LYS A 199 7.65 -12.94 11.99
N ASP A 200 6.79 -13.67 11.29
CA ASP A 200 7.00 -15.06 10.90
C ASP A 200 7.62 -15.21 9.49
N ASP A 201 7.86 -14.12 8.77
CA ASP A 201 8.47 -14.14 7.46
C ASP A 201 9.95 -14.54 7.55
N LYS A 202 10.23 -15.79 7.20
CA LYS A 202 11.59 -16.35 7.12
C LYS A 202 12.27 -16.07 5.78
N MET A 203 11.55 -15.51 4.79
CA MET A 203 12.11 -15.21 3.47
C MET A 203 13.40 -14.39 3.53
N PRO A 204 13.54 -13.32 4.35
CA PRO A 204 14.77 -12.52 4.40
C PRO A 204 16.02 -13.36 4.75
N PHE A 205 15.84 -14.40 5.58
CA PHE A 205 16.92 -15.27 6.02
C PHE A 205 17.22 -16.39 5.02
N GLN A 206 16.22 -16.83 4.26
CA GLN A 206 16.33 -17.93 3.30
C GLN A 206 16.69 -17.49 1.89
N ILE A 207 16.50 -16.20 1.56
CA ILE A 207 16.68 -15.70 0.20
C ILE A 207 18.15 -15.38 -0.13
N LYS A 208 19.05 -15.24 0.88
CA LYS A 208 20.47 -14.92 0.64
C LYS A 208 21.18 -15.94 -0.27
N PRO A 209 21.10 -17.26 -0.02
CA PRO A 209 21.75 -18.25 -0.88
C PRO A 209 21.12 -18.25 -2.29
N LEU A 210 19.79 -18.13 -2.36
CA LEU A 210 19.05 -18.09 -3.63
C LEU A 210 19.46 -16.89 -4.50
N LEU A 211 19.57 -15.70 -3.90
CA LEU A 211 20.03 -14.50 -4.61
C LEU A 211 21.50 -14.61 -5.01
N LYS A 212 22.35 -15.20 -4.16
CA LYS A 212 23.76 -15.41 -4.50
C LYS A 212 23.92 -16.32 -5.71
N ASP A 213 23.15 -17.41 -5.78
CA ASP A 213 23.17 -18.34 -6.91
C ASP A 213 22.57 -17.73 -8.17
N PHE A 214 21.46 -16.99 -8.03
CA PHE A 214 20.74 -16.41 -9.16
C PHE A 214 21.43 -15.17 -9.75
N LEU A 215 21.90 -14.27 -8.89
CA LEU A 215 22.48 -12.97 -9.28
C LEU A 215 24.00 -12.98 -9.36
N LYS A 216 24.65 -14.09 -8.95
CA LYS A 216 26.11 -14.26 -8.90
C LYS A 216 26.83 -13.12 -8.15
N LYS A 217 26.14 -12.48 -7.21
CA LYS A 217 26.61 -11.38 -6.39
C LYS A 217 26.20 -11.63 -4.95
N ASP A 218 27.07 -11.30 -4.01
CA ASP A 218 26.71 -11.31 -2.60
C ASP A 218 25.92 -10.03 -2.30
N ILE A 219 24.66 -10.19 -1.90
CA ILE A 219 23.77 -9.09 -1.55
C ILE A 219 23.63 -9.10 -0.03
N ASP A 220 23.92 -7.96 0.59
CA ASP A 220 23.71 -7.76 2.02
C ASP A 220 22.23 -7.56 2.30
N ILE A 221 21.65 -8.55 2.96
CA ILE A 221 20.26 -8.50 3.42
C ILE A 221 20.23 -7.89 4.81
N ILE A 222 19.52 -6.79 4.94
CA ILE A 222 19.30 -6.07 6.19
C ILE A 222 17.84 -6.26 6.57
N PHE A 223 17.57 -6.82 7.74
CA PHE A 223 16.22 -6.95 8.26
C PHE A 223 16.03 -6.03 9.46
N ILE A 224 15.05 -5.14 9.35
CA ILE A 224 14.63 -4.21 10.40
C ILE A 224 13.31 -4.73 10.95
N ARG A 225 13.33 -5.11 12.22
CA ARG A 225 12.18 -5.65 12.94
C ARG A 225 12.08 -5.03 14.32
N ASP A 226 10.88 -5.01 14.89
CA ASP A 226 10.73 -4.68 16.30
C ASP A 226 11.31 -5.82 17.14
N SER A 227 11.83 -5.47 18.31
CA SER A 227 12.21 -6.42 19.33
C SER A 227 11.01 -7.11 19.98
N ASP A 228 9.80 -6.54 19.88
CA ASP A 228 8.60 -6.95 20.62
C ASP A 228 8.86 -7.10 22.14
N GLY A 229 9.84 -6.37 22.67
CA GLY A 229 10.29 -6.47 24.06
C GLY A 229 11.03 -7.77 24.41
N LEU A 230 11.43 -8.57 23.42
CA LEU A 230 12.19 -9.80 23.64
C LEU A 230 13.68 -9.54 23.95
N PRO A 231 14.31 -10.35 24.82
CA PRO A 231 15.72 -10.20 25.18
C PRO A 231 16.67 -10.36 23.97
N GLU A 232 17.86 -9.77 24.04
CA GLU A 232 18.93 -9.91 23.02
C GLU A 232 19.22 -11.37 22.64
N GLU A 233 19.09 -12.29 23.59
CA GLU A 233 19.30 -13.73 23.39
C GLU A 233 18.35 -14.36 22.34
N TRP A 234 17.16 -13.77 22.13
CA TRP A 234 16.21 -14.19 21.10
C TRP A 234 16.62 -13.78 19.68
N LYS A 235 17.59 -12.88 19.51
CA LYS A 235 18.06 -12.44 18.18
C LYS A 235 18.95 -13.47 17.49
N LEU A 236 19.54 -14.42 18.24
CA LEU A 236 20.50 -15.41 17.74
C LEU A 236 19.85 -16.75 17.31
N LEU A 237 18.54 -16.92 17.52
CA LEU A 237 17.82 -18.20 17.34
C LEU A 237 17.09 -18.36 15.99
N LYS A 238 17.23 -17.42 15.05
CA LYS A 238 16.66 -17.52 13.69
C LYS A 238 17.65 -17.05 12.63
#